data_AF-A0A844XEW5-F1
#
_entry.id   AF-A0A844XEW5-F1
#
_cell.length_a   1.000
_cell.length_b   1.000
_cell.length_c   1.000
_cell.angle_alpha   90.00
_cell.angle_beta   90.00
_cell.angle_gamma   90.00
#
_symmetry.space_group_name_H-M   'P 1'
#
loop_
_entity.id
_entity.type
_entity.pdbx_description
1 polymer ?
#
loop_
_entity_poly.entity_id
_entity_poly.type
_entity_poly.pdbx_seq_one_letter_code
_entity_poly.pdbx_strand_id
1 'polypeptide(L)'
;MLLPKSIKTKGVLLSMRRAASEWARDGYVLSYPKSGRTWFRTMFGSMACSQFGLKVDNPMELQHFWKLSSDIPNIGFTHDDYPNLKFGHEVEVNKAHYRRKKVLLLTRDPRDVLVSYYFDAKNRMKVIDCDISTYLHQEKGSIDAVVAFYNAWARARHVPRDFLWVTYEDMHRDPGKVIADSAKFFGLPDPSDELLNKVVEDASFRNMRNAEMKDSFNHERLRPADPSNPESFKVRRGKVGGYVDYFSDEDIAYIDDYIDQHLDPYFACYFSNKAPDVKPESVLAAASEATASSAIAKPAASNENSAPANAANDNRGGNRWKWAATVAVLFASGWMSHDLAADFSSPAAAASVVDEAQEAYVASRARQQMVSQIESSDFDRGELLAATGIDVPELPESWTVTDAQVYPSDLGNSVMVSLVTTSGDEVSLFAAEEESTLSDFPEMDVHDGLAIAYWEEGPMVVALVGEMEASRLLQMAADLADNT
;
A
#
# COMPACT_ATOMS: atom_id res chain seq x y z
N MET A 1 45.76 -0.67 -11.30
CA MET A 1 45.02 -1.00 -10.07
C MET A 1 43.73 -0.19 -10.12
N LEU A 2 42.70 -0.75 -10.75
CA LEU A 2 41.39 -0.11 -10.96
C LEU A 2 40.36 -0.94 -10.20
N LEU A 3 39.66 -0.31 -9.28
CA LEU A 3 38.57 -0.90 -8.51
C LEU A 3 37.33 -1.07 -9.40
N PRO A 4 36.57 -2.19 -9.32
CA PRO A 4 35.24 -2.27 -9.89
C PRO A 4 34.23 -1.57 -8.96
N LYS A 5 33.55 -0.54 -9.48
CA LYS A 5 32.37 0.12 -8.91
C LYS A 5 31.22 -0.06 -9.89
N SER A 6 30.06 -0.58 -9.45
CA SER A 6 28.76 0.04 -9.80
C SER A 6 27.52 -0.64 -9.20
N ILE A 7 27.45 -1.95 -8.95
CA ILE A 7 26.12 -2.58 -8.72
C ILE A 7 25.66 -2.52 -7.25
N LYS A 8 26.52 -2.84 -6.27
CA LYS A 8 26.16 -2.80 -4.83
C LYS A 8 25.88 -1.41 -4.25
N THR A 9 26.16 -0.35 -5.00
CA THR A 9 26.01 1.03 -4.52
C THR A 9 24.59 1.57 -4.74
N LYS A 10 23.82 1.05 -5.72
CA LYS A 10 22.51 1.60 -6.11
C LYS A 10 21.38 1.23 -5.14
N GLY A 11 21.23 -0.03 -4.75
CA GLY A 11 20.21 -0.46 -3.77
C GLY A 11 20.43 0.12 -2.37
N VAL A 12 21.70 0.29 -1.96
CA VAL A 12 22.05 1.04 -0.75
C VAL A 12 21.69 2.52 -0.91
N LEU A 13 21.94 3.14 -2.08
CA LEU A 13 21.55 4.54 -2.33
C LEU A 13 20.03 4.74 -2.33
N LEU A 14 19.26 3.74 -2.81
CA LEU A 14 17.79 3.78 -2.88
C LEU A 14 17.17 3.59 -1.50
N SER A 15 17.58 2.57 -0.74
CA SER A 15 17.17 2.41 0.66
C SER A 15 17.56 3.62 1.51
N MET A 16 18.72 4.23 1.25
CA MET A 16 19.11 5.51 1.85
C MET A 16 18.23 6.68 1.39
N ARG A 17 17.78 6.72 0.13
CA ARG A 17 16.84 7.74 -0.37
C ARG A 17 15.44 7.59 0.21
N ARG A 18 14.93 6.36 0.35
CA ARG A 18 13.67 6.05 1.04
C ARG A 18 13.73 6.45 2.51
N ALA A 19 14.76 5.97 3.21
CA ALA A 19 15.00 6.33 4.60
C ALA A 19 15.20 7.84 4.74
N ALA A 20 15.86 8.52 3.78
CA ALA A 20 16.01 9.97 3.79
C ALA A 20 14.68 10.70 3.51
N SER A 21 13.84 10.21 2.61
CA SER A 21 12.51 10.78 2.29
C SER A 21 11.56 10.64 3.48
N GLU A 22 11.50 9.45 4.08
CA GLU A 22 10.75 9.19 5.32
C GLU A 22 11.30 10.00 6.50
N TRP A 23 12.63 10.06 6.64
CA TRP A 23 13.29 10.90 7.64
C TRP A 23 13.04 12.40 7.42
N ALA A 24 12.90 12.84 6.17
CA ALA A 24 12.60 14.22 5.81
C ALA A 24 11.11 14.59 5.91
N ARG A 25 10.20 13.64 6.19
CA ARG A 25 8.78 13.97 6.43
C ARG A 25 8.63 14.85 7.68
N ASP A 26 7.85 15.91 7.59
CA ASP A 26 7.51 16.76 8.74
C ASP A 26 6.33 16.18 9.53
N GLY A 27 5.45 15.46 8.84
CA GLY A 27 4.31 14.79 9.43
C GLY A 27 3.59 13.84 8.48
N TYR A 28 2.55 13.21 8.99
CA TYR A 28 1.75 12.22 8.29
C TYR A 28 0.26 12.44 8.52
N VAL A 29 -0.53 12.11 7.51
CA VAL A 29 -1.96 11.85 7.62
C VAL A 29 -2.18 10.35 7.45
N LEU A 30 -2.69 9.72 8.50
CA LEU A 30 -2.88 8.28 8.61
C LEU A 30 -4.35 7.95 8.67
N SER A 31 -4.74 6.84 8.07
CA SER A 31 -6.12 6.36 8.14
C SER A 31 -6.18 4.90 7.76
N TYR A 32 -7.04 4.11 8.38
CA TYR A 32 -7.44 2.83 7.80
C TYR A 32 -8.05 3.09 6.41
N PRO A 33 -7.88 2.21 5.41
CA PRO A 33 -8.55 2.36 4.11
C PRO A 33 -10.04 2.69 4.25
N LYS A 34 -10.56 3.47 3.31
CA LYS A 34 -11.99 3.84 3.26
C LYS A 34 -12.50 4.74 4.40
N SER A 35 -11.61 5.30 5.21
CA SER A 35 -11.95 6.31 6.23
C SER A 35 -12.09 7.74 5.69
N GLY A 36 -12.17 7.95 4.37
CA GLY A 36 -12.40 9.27 3.77
C GLY A 36 -11.14 10.08 3.39
N ARG A 37 -9.96 9.47 3.39
CA ARG A 37 -8.68 10.14 3.04
C ARG A 37 -8.69 10.86 1.70
N THR A 38 -9.38 10.34 0.69
CA THR A 38 -9.54 11.00 -0.63
C THR A 38 -10.22 12.37 -0.50
N TRP A 39 -11.29 12.43 0.30
CA TRP A 39 -12.02 13.68 0.51
C TRP A 39 -11.17 14.71 1.26
N PHE A 40 -10.47 14.24 2.30
CA PHE A 40 -9.51 15.08 3.04
C PHE A 40 -8.42 15.62 2.11
N ARG A 41 -7.77 14.75 1.32
CA ARG A 41 -6.71 15.13 0.36
C ARG A 41 -7.21 16.17 -0.64
N THR A 42 -8.45 16.06 -1.10
CA THR A 42 -9.01 17.00 -2.08
C THR A 42 -9.22 18.38 -1.48
N MET A 43 -9.84 18.46 -0.30
CA MET A 43 -10.07 19.75 0.39
C MET A 43 -8.76 20.38 0.84
N PHE A 44 -7.91 19.61 1.53
CA PHE A 44 -6.66 20.10 2.10
C PHE A 44 -5.65 20.46 1.01
N GLY A 45 -5.57 19.64 -0.04
CA GLY A 45 -4.78 19.90 -1.24
C GLY A 45 -5.18 21.18 -1.96
N SER A 46 -6.48 21.34 -2.25
CA SER A 46 -7.01 22.54 -2.91
C SER A 46 -6.77 23.81 -2.09
N MET A 47 -6.93 23.71 -0.77
CA MET A 47 -6.64 24.79 0.17
C MET A 47 -5.16 25.20 0.12
N ALA A 48 -4.23 24.23 0.17
CA ALA A 48 -2.81 24.49 0.01
C ALA A 48 -2.48 25.08 -1.38
N CYS A 49 -3.06 24.56 -2.46
CA CYS A 49 -2.85 25.13 -3.79
C CYS A 49 -3.26 26.60 -3.85
N SER A 50 -4.41 26.95 -3.26
CA SER A 50 -4.90 28.33 -3.25
C SER A 50 -4.06 29.25 -2.38
N GLN A 51 -3.65 28.81 -1.18
CA GLN A 51 -2.86 29.64 -0.27
C GLN A 51 -1.46 29.94 -0.82
N PHE A 52 -0.83 28.97 -1.47
CA PHE A 52 0.53 29.07 -1.98
C PHE A 52 0.60 29.37 -3.48
N GLY A 53 -0.54 29.60 -4.14
CA GLY A 53 -0.61 29.90 -5.57
C GLY A 53 -0.08 28.78 -6.48
N LEU A 54 -0.18 27.52 -6.03
CA LEU A 54 0.33 26.37 -6.78
C LEU A 54 -0.58 26.04 -7.96
N LYS A 55 0.03 25.77 -9.10
CA LYS A 55 -0.64 25.24 -10.29
C LYS A 55 -0.21 23.79 -10.46
N VAL A 56 -1.02 22.89 -9.94
CA VAL A 56 -0.82 21.44 -10.05
C VAL A 56 -2.06 20.84 -10.70
N ASP A 57 -1.86 19.80 -11.49
CA ASP A 57 -2.96 19.12 -12.18
C ASP A 57 -3.85 18.36 -11.18
N ASN A 58 -3.24 17.79 -10.13
CA ASN A 58 -3.95 17.04 -9.10
C ASN A 58 -3.69 17.61 -7.70
N PRO A 59 -4.67 18.25 -7.05
CA PRO A 59 -4.52 18.78 -5.70
C PRO A 59 -4.32 17.67 -4.65
N MET A 60 -4.67 16.42 -4.95
CA MET A 60 -4.52 15.32 -4.01
C MET A 60 -3.07 14.88 -3.79
N GLU A 61 -2.13 15.28 -4.65
CA GLU A 61 -0.70 14.94 -4.59
C GLU A 61 0.10 15.81 -3.60
N LEU A 62 -0.56 16.23 -2.52
CA LEU A 62 0.00 17.11 -1.48
C LEU A 62 1.35 16.63 -0.94
N GLN A 63 1.61 15.32 -0.92
CA GLN A 63 2.88 14.75 -0.47
C GLN A 63 4.10 15.15 -1.31
N HIS A 64 3.88 15.83 -2.44
CA HIS A 64 4.90 16.37 -3.32
C HIS A 64 4.98 17.91 -3.30
N PHE A 65 4.06 18.61 -2.63
CA PHE A 65 3.99 20.07 -2.69
C PHE A 65 5.19 20.78 -2.02
N TRP A 66 5.81 20.15 -1.03
CA TRP A 66 7.05 20.65 -0.42
C TRP A 66 8.21 20.78 -1.42
N LYS A 67 8.16 20.06 -2.56
CA LYS A 67 9.13 20.21 -3.65
C LYS A 67 8.89 21.47 -4.48
N LEU A 68 7.67 22.03 -4.42
CA LEU A 68 7.26 23.22 -5.15
C LEU A 68 7.39 24.49 -4.30
N SER A 69 7.20 24.38 -2.98
CA SER A 69 7.42 25.46 -2.02
C SER A 69 7.97 24.92 -0.70
N SER A 70 9.06 25.51 -0.21
CA SER A 70 9.65 25.18 1.09
C SER A 70 8.79 25.59 2.28
N ASP A 71 7.79 26.46 2.07
CA ASP A 71 6.87 26.90 3.12
C ASP A 71 5.76 25.85 3.38
N ILE A 72 5.67 24.82 2.54
CA ILE A 72 4.74 23.70 2.73
C ILE A 72 5.51 22.54 3.37
N PRO A 73 5.07 22.05 4.55
CA PRO A 73 5.69 20.91 5.20
C PRO A 73 5.55 19.65 4.34
N ASN A 74 6.54 18.77 4.44
CA ASN A 74 6.56 17.49 3.76
C ASN A 74 5.63 16.48 4.46
N ILE A 75 4.35 16.47 4.05
CA ILE A 75 3.29 15.64 4.65
C ILE A 75 3.14 14.32 3.88
N GLY A 76 3.34 13.18 4.55
CA GLY A 76 3.08 11.84 3.98
C GLY A 76 1.63 11.39 4.16
N PHE A 77 1.09 10.62 3.21
CA PHE A 77 -0.20 9.93 3.36
C PHE A 77 0.03 8.42 3.28
N THR A 78 -0.38 7.67 4.31
CA THR A 78 -0.22 6.22 4.32
C THR A 78 -1.34 5.55 5.12
N HIS A 79 -1.50 4.24 4.92
CA HIS A 79 -2.36 3.39 5.76
C HIS A 79 -1.62 2.83 6.96
N ASP A 80 -0.31 3.08 7.04
CA ASP A 80 0.58 2.57 8.07
C ASP A 80 0.51 1.05 8.14
N ASP A 81 1.32 0.41 7.29
CA ASP A 81 1.51 -1.05 7.26
C ASP A 81 0.27 -1.84 6.77
N TYR A 82 -0.51 -1.25 5.86
CA TYR A 82 -1.61 -1.90 5.12
C TYR A 82 -2.49 -2.84 5.98
N PRO A 83 -3.09 -2.34 7.07
CA PRO A 83 -3.78 -3.17 8.07
C PRO A 83 -4.96 -3.95 7.49
N ASN A 84 -5.51 -3.52 6.36
CA ASN A 84 -6.59 -4.18 5.64
C ASN A 84 -6.22 -5.50 4.97
N LEU A 85 -4.93 -5.80 4.83
CA LEU A 85 -4.42 -7.05 4.26
C LEU A 85 -3.92 -8.03 5.33
N LYS A 86 -4.13 -7.69 6.61
CA LYS A 86 -3.58 -8.37 7.76
C LYS A 86 -4.66 -8.93 8.67
N PHE A 87 -4.30 -9.93 9.46
CA PHE A 87 -5.07 -10.29 10.65
C PHE A 87 -4.91 -9.20 11.71
N GLY A 88 -5.87 -9.02 12.62
CA GLY A 88 -5.77 -7.96 13.64
C GLY A 88 -4.52 -8.08 14.51
N HIS A 89 -4.09 -9.30 14.82
CA HIS A 89 -2.88 -9.54 15.62
C HIS A 89 -1.56 -9.26 14.87
N GLU A 90 -1.57 -9.15 13.54
CA GLU A 90 -0.40 -8.82 12.72
C GLU A 90 -0.24 -7.31 12.48
N VAL A 91 -1.24 -6.51 12.83
CA VAL A 91 -1.19 -5.06 12.69
C VAL A 91 -0.02 -4.52 13.52
N GLU A 92 0.90 -3.80 12.88
CA GLU A 92 2.07 -3.25 13.56
C GLU A 92 1.65 -2.39 14.76
N VAL A 93 2.27 -2.61 15.91
CA VAL A 93 1.99 -1.88 17.15
C VAL A 93 3.11 -0.91 17.52
N ASN A 94 4.32 -1.14 16.99
CA ASN A 94 5.47 -0.30 17.20
C ASN A 94 5.44 0.91 16.26
N LYS A 95 5.08 2.07 16.82
CA LYS A 95 5.03 3.34 16.08
C LYS A 95 6.28 4.20 16.28
N ALA A 96 7.42 3.63 16.67
CA ALA A 96 8.65 4.38 16.96
C ALA A 96 9.15 5.20 15.77
N HIS A 97 8.87 4.77 14.54
CA HIS A 97 9.17 5.51 13.31
C HIS A 97 8.59 6.95 13.34
N TYR A 98 7.45 7.15 14.00
CA TYR A 98 6.75 8.43 14.02
C TYR A 98 7.23 9.39 15.12
N ARG A 99 8.20 9.01 15.96
CA ARG A 99 8.56 9.73 17.21
C ARG A 99 8.84 11.22 17.06
N ARG A 100 9.35 11.65 15.92
CA ARG A 100 9.74 13.06 15.66
C ARG A 100 8.81 13.76 14.68
N LYS A 101 7.67 13.15 14.37
CA LYS A 101 6.75 13.55 13.30
C LYS A 101 5.46 14.10 13.91
N LYS A 102 4.80 15.00 13.20
CA LYS A 102 3.36 15.28 13.42
C LYS A 102 2.54 14.14 12.84
N VAL A 103 1.54 13.64 13.56
CA VAL A 103 0.63 12.62 13.04
C VAL A 103 -0.81 13.11 13.18
N LEU A 104 -1.51 13.21 12.06
CA LEU A 104 -2.96 13.36 12.02
C LEU A 104 -3.57 11.99 11.73
N LEU A 105 -4.32 11.43 12.68
CA LEU A 105 -5.08 10.20 12.48
C LEU A 105 -6.51 10.54 12.06
N LEU A 106 -6.90 10.10 10.88
CA LEU A 106 -8.27 10.16 10.36
C LEU A 106 -8.95 8.81 10.56
N THR A 107 -9.97 8.78 11.42
CA THR A 107 -10.83 7.60 11.66
C THR A 107 -12.21 7.80 11.07
N ARG A 108 -12.97 6.72 11.00
CA ARG A 108 -14.38 6.68 10.61
C ARG A 108 -15.07 5.59 11.43
N ASP A 109 -16.39 5.63 11.57
CA ASP A 109 -17.12 4.54 12.22
C ASP A 109 -16.73 3.18 11.60
N PRO A 110 -16.21 2.21 12.40
CA PRO A 110 -15.78 0.91 11.89
C PRO A 110 -16.86 0.20 11.07
N ARG A 111 -18.14 0.40 11.42
CA ARG A 111 -19.29 -0.18 10.68
C ARG A 111 -19.37 0.37 9.26
N ASP A 112 -19.22 1.67 9.09
CA ASP A 112 -19.21 2.32 7.77
C ASP A 112 -17.93 2.00 6.98
N VAL A 113 -16.80 1.81 7.66
CA VAL A 113 -15.53 1.37 7.05
C VAL A 113 -15.70 -0.02 6.42
N LEU A 114 -16.29 -0.97 7.14
CA LEU A 114 -16.53 -2.33 6.66
C LEU A 114 -17.38 -2.35 5.40
N VAL A 115 -18.53 -1.65 5.39
CA VAL A 115 -19.37 -1.56 4.19
C VAL A 115 -18.59 -0.94 3.03
N SER A 116 -17.87 0.16 3.29
CA SER A 116 -17.14 0.83 2.22
C SER A 116 -15.99 -0.01 1.67
N TYR A 117 -15.35 -0.84 2.50
CA TYR A 117 -14.27 -1.72 2.07
C TYR A 117 -14.81 -2.95 1.36
N TYR A 118 -15.90 -3.55 1.85
CA TYR A 118 -16.59 -4.66 1.18
C TYR A 118 -16.88 -4.34 -0.29
N PHE A 119 -17.48 -3.18 -0.59
CA PHE A 119 -17.76 -2.80 -1.97
C PHE A 119 -16.51 -2.45 -2.78
N ASP A 120 -15.45 -1.96 -2.15
CA ASP A 120 -14.16 -1.77 -2.82
C ASP A 120 -13.57 -3.12 -3.22
N ALA A 121 -13.54 -4.07 -2.28
CA ALA A 121 -13.04 -5.42 -2.49
C ALA A 121 -13.87 -6.20 -3.51
N LYS A 122 -15.20 -6.10 -3.43
CA LYS A 122 -16.11 -6.84 -4.31
C LYS A 122 -16.23 -6.24 -5.72
N ASN A 123 -16.40 -4.92 -5.82
CA ASN A 123 -16.76 -4.29 -7.10
C ASN A 123 -15.59 -3.58 -7.79
N ARG A 124 -14.54 -3.17 -7.06
CA ARG A 124 -13.40 -2.46 -7.65
C ARG A 124 -12.19 -3.39 -7.80
N MET A 125 -11.76 -4.00 -6.71
CA MET A 125 -10.63 -4.94 -6.70
C MET A 125 -11.05 -6.34 -7.19
N LYS A 126 -12.33 -6.70 -7.03
CA LYS A 126 -12.90 -8.02 -7.38
C LYS A 126 -12.20 -9.21 -6.71
N VAL A 127 -11.66 -8.99 -5.51
CA VAL A 127 -10.90 -9.98 -4.72
C VAL A 127 -11.77 -10.79 -3.74
N ILE A 128 -13.07 -10.50 -3.67
CA ILE A 128 -14.02 -11.27 -2.85
C ILE A 128 -15.29 -11.59 -3.65
N ASP A 129 -15.78 -12.82 -3.51
CA ASP A 129 -17.06 -13.27 -4.07
C ASP A 129 -18.00 -13.83 -2.98
N CYS A 130 -18.12 -13.11 -1.87
CA CYS A 130 -19.07 -13.43 -0.81
C CYS A 130 -20.09 -12.31 -0.60
N ASP A 131 -21.16 -12.60 0.13
CA ASP A 131 -22.07 -11.57 0.65
C ASP A 131 -21.43 -10.79 1.81
N ILE A 132 -22.06 -9.69 2.19
CA ILE A 132 -21.50 -8.77 3.17
C ILE A 132 -21.48 -9.36 4.59
N SER A 133 -22.45 -10.20 4.95
CA SER A 133 -22.51 -10.84 6.26
C SER A 133 -21.41 -11.90 6.38
N THR A 134 -21.15 -12.68 5.32
CA THR A 134 -19.99 -13.58 5.27
C THR A 134 -18.66 -12.81 5.36
N TYR A 135 -18.57 -11.64 4.72
CA TYR A 135 -17.37 -10.80 4.75
C TYR A 135 -17.00 -10.33 6.17
N LEU A 136 -17.98 -10.08 7.04
CA LEU A 136 -17.75 -9.65 8.43
C LEU A 136 -16.90 -10.61 9.24
N HIS A 137 -17.01 -11.90 8.93
CA HIS A 137 -16.35 -12.98 9.66
C HIS A 137 -15.05 -13.44 9.00
N GLN A 138 -14.63 -12.81 7.89
CA GLN A 138 -13.31 -13.09 7.32
C GLN A 138 -12.20 -12.69 8.29
N GLU A 139 -11.06 -13.35 8.21
CA GLU A 139 -10.00 -13.15 9.18
C GLU A 139 -9.11 -11.94 8.84
N LYS A 140 -8.99 -11.58 7.55
CA LYS A 140 -8.22 -10.42 7.07
C LYS A 140 -9.14 -9.27 6.65
N GLY A 141 -8.78 -8.05 7.05
CA GLY A 141 -9.50 -6.83 6.67
C GLY A 141 -10.89 -6.65 7.30
N SER A 142 -11.31 -7.57 8.16
CA SER A 142 -12.59 -7.54 8.89
C SER A 142 -12.59 -6.56 10.06
N ILE A 143 -13.62 -6.65 10.92
CA ILE A 143 -13.77 -5.76 12.07
C ILE A 143 -12.55 -5.82 13.00
N ASP A 144 -11.92 -6.99 13.13
CA ASP A 144 -10.70 -7.20 13.93
C ASP A 144 -9.55 -6.32 13.44
N ALA A 145 -9.27 -6.32 12.14
CA ALA A 145 -8.20 -5.50 11.55
C ALA A 145 -8.43 -3.99 11.74
N VAL A 146 -9.68 -3.54 11.60
CA VAL A 146 -10.05 -2.13 11.83
C VAL A 146 -9.82 -1.73 13.29
N VAL A 147 -10.34 -2.54 14.22
CA VAL A 147 -10.23 -2.29 15.66
C VAL A 147 -8.77 -2.40 16.12
N ALA A 148 -8.02 -3.37 15.64
CA ALA A 148 -6.59 -3.54 15.95
C ALA A 148 -5.77 -2.33 15.50
N PHE A 149 -6.01 -1.81 14.29
CA PHE A 149 -5.37 -0.59 13.79
C PHE A 149 -5.70 0.63 14.65
N TYR A 150 -6.97 0.83 15.00
CA TYR A 150 -7.37 1.92 15.90
C TYR A 150 -6.67 1.77 17.26
N ASN A 151 -6.76 0.60 17.88
CA ASN A 151 -6.16 0.32 19.17
C ASN A 151 -4.63 0.52 19.19
N ALA A 152 -3.93 0.10 18.13
CA ALA A 152 -2.50 0.33 17.98
C ALA A 152 -2.19 1.83 18.03
N TRP A 153 -2.95 2.65 17.30
CA TRP A 153 -2.79 4.09 17.29
C TRP A 153 -3.26 4.79 18.57
N ALA A 154 -4.35 4.35 19.22
CA ALA A 154 -4.76 4.86 20.52
C ALA A 154 -3.63 4.67 21.55
N ARG A 155 -3.07 3.46 21.65
CA ARG A 155 -1.97 3.18 22.58
C ARG A 155 -0.71 3.98 22.23
N ALA A 156 -0.40 4.10 20.94
CA ALA A 156 0.81 4.79 20.48
C ALA A 156 0.66 6.30 20.25
N ARG A 157 -0.49 6.91 20.57
CA ARG A 157 -0.77 8.35 20.31
C ARG A 157 0.22 9.33 20.94
N HIS A 158 0.94 8.88 21.97
CA HIS A 158 1.97 9.65 22.68
C HIS A 158 3.37 9.50 22.06
N VAL A 159 3.53 8.62 21.06
CA VAL A 159 4.82 8.38 20.41
C VAL A 159 5.20 9.52 19.48
N PRO A 160 4.34 10.02 18.57
CA PRO A 160 4.66 11.15 17.71
C PRO A 160 4.99 12.43 18.48
N ARG A 161 5.62 13.40 17.81
CA ARG A 161 5.88 14.72 18.41
C ARG A 161 4.57 15.40 18.81
N ASP A 162 3.64 15.43 17.86
CA ASP A 162 2.30 15.97 18.04
C ASP A 162 1.31 15.00 17.39
N PHE A 163 0.12 14.87 17.98
CA PHE A 163 -0.92 13.97 17.52
C PHE A 163 -2.25 14.70 17.43
N LEU A 164 -2.89 14.68 16.27
CA LEU A 164 -4.24 15.20 16.05
C LEU A 164 -5.16 14.07 15.61
N TRP A 165 -6.29 13.92 16.28
CA TRP A 165 -7.33 12.98 15.88
C TRP A 165 -8.48 13.73 15.20
N VAL A 166 -8.85 13.26 14.02
CA VAL A 166 -9.96 13.77 13.21
C VAL A 166 -10.86 12.58 12.83
N THR A 167 -12.17 12.81 12.77
CA THR A 167 -13.12 11.80 12.32
C THR A 167 -13.76 12.20 10.99
N TYR A 168 -14.12 11.21 10.18
CA TYR A 168 -14.94 11.40 8.98
C TYR A 168 -16.29 12.04 9.33
N GLU A 169 -16.82 11.72 10.51
CA GLU A 169 -18.06 12.27 11.04
C GLU A 169 -17.94 13.77 11.34
N ASP A 170 -16.80 14.22 11.88
CA ASP A 170 -16.50 15.64 12.04
C ASP A 170 -16.32 16.35 10.69
N MET A 171 -15.69 15.69 9.71
CA MET A 171 -15.60 16.22 8.34
C MET A 171 -16.97 16.41 7.70
N HIS A 172 -17.95 15.56 8.01
CA HIS A 172 -19.34 15.76 7.58
C HIS A 172 -20.04 16.88 8.33
N ARG A 173 -19.77 17.01 9.63
CA ARG A 173 -20.42 18.01 10.49
C ARG A 173 -19.93 19.43 10.20
N ASP A 174 -18.62 19.61 10.13
CA ASP A 174 -17.97 20.90 9.93
C ASP A 174 -16.61 20.72 9.20
N PRO A 175 -16.64 20.51 7.87
CA PRO A 175 -15.43 20.28 7.10
C PRO A 175 -14.49 21.48 7.13
N GLY A 176 -15.02 22.71 7.16
CA GLY A 176 -14.23 23.94 7.20
C GLY A 176 -13.37 24.00 8.46
N LYS A 177 -13.97 23.72 9.62
CA LYS A 177 -13.24 23.65 10.89
C LYS A 177 -12.16 22.56 10.87
N VAL A 178 -12.48 21.36 10.38
CA VAL A 178 -11.50 20.26 10.31
C VAL A 178 -10.28 20.64 9.47
N ILE A 179 -10.51 21.29 8.32
CA ILE A 179 -9.43 21.74 7.44
C ILE A 179 -8.60 22.85 8.09
N ALA A 180 -9.23 23.82 8.75
CA ALA A 180 -8.54 24.87 9.49
C ALA A 180 -7.68 24.32 10.64
N ASP A 181 -8.25 23.44 11.46
CA ASP A 181 -7.53 22.78 12.57
C ASP A 181 -6.33 21.96 12.04
N SER A 182 -6.52 21.27 10.91
CA SER A 182 -5.45 20.50 10.25
C SER A 182 -4.34 21.40 9.70
N ALA A 183 -4.69 22.55 9.12
CA ALA A 183 -3.73 23.51 8.58
C ALA A 183 -2.86 24.05 9.72
N LYS A 184 -3.50 24.51 10.80
CA LYS A 184 -2.83 24.93 12.03
C LYS A 184 -1.94 23.84 12.62
N PHE A 185 -2.43 22.60 12.67
CA PHE A 185 -1.67 21.46 13.18
C PHE A 185 -0.38 21.23 12.39
N PHE A 186 -0.43 21.28 11.06
CA PHE A 186 0.76 21.15 10.23
C PHE A 186 1.64 22.41 10.19
N GLY A 187 1.16 23.54 10.69
CA GLY A 187 1.88 24.82 10.68
C GLY A 187 1.73 25.60 9.38
N LEU A 188 0.66 25.33 8.63
CA LEU A 188 0.24 26.13 7.48
C LEU A 188 -0.46 27.42 7.95
N PRO A 189 -0.52 28.47 7.11
CA PRO A 189 -1.27 29.68 7.40
C PRO A 189 -2.76 29.38 7.65
N ASP A 190 -3.40 30.16 8.52
CA ASP A 190 -4.84 30.05 8.75
C ASP A 190 -5.59 30.40 7.44
N PRO A 191 -6.45 29.50 6.93
CA PRO A 191 -7.25 29.76 5.74
C PRO A 191 -8.37 30.76 6.06
N SER A 192 -8.72 31.64 5.11
CA SER A 192 -9.86 32.53 5.27
C SER A 192 -11.19 31.77 5.17
N ASP A 193 -12.25 32.31 5.76
CA ASP A 193 -13.59 31.73 5.68
C ASP A 193 -14.06 31.59 4.22
N GLU A 194 -13.72 32.53 3.35
CA GLU A 194 -14.04 32.44 1.92
C GLU A 194 -13.33 31.26 1.25
N LEU A 195 -12.06 31.03 1.58
CA LEU A 195 -11.31 29.89 1.04
C LEU A 195 -11.87 28.58 1.57
N LEU A 196 -12.15 28.49 2.87
CA LEU A 196 -12.75 27.30 3.48
C LEU A 196 -14.09 26.96 2.82
N ASN A 197 -14.99 27.94 2.68
CA ASN A 197 -16.28 27.74 2.01
C ASN A 197 -16.10 27.28 0.56
N LYS A 198 -15.14 27.85 -0.16
CA LYS A 198 -14.84 27.46 -1.53
C LYS A 198 -14.37 26.01 -1.63
N VAL A 199 -13.36 25.61 -0.85
CA VAL A 199 -12.81 24.25 -0.95
C VAL A 199 -13.80 23.18 -0.49
N VAL A 200 -14.66 23.52 0.47
CA VAL A 200 -15.75 22.64 0.91
C VAL A 200 -16.79 22.45 -0.18
N GLU A 201 -17.22 23.53 -0.84
CA GLU A 201 -18.17 23.46 -1.96
C GLU A 201 -17.58 22.69 -3.15
N ASP A 202 -16.35 23.00 -3.53
CA ASP A 202 -15.63 22.34 -4.63
C ASP A 202 -15.45 20.83 -4.35
N ALA A 203 -15.26 20.45 -3.08
CA ALA A 203 -15.16 19.05 -2.65
C ALA A 203 -16.49 18.44 -2.19
N SER A 204 -17.64 19.05 -2.49
CA SER A 204 -18.94 18.47 -2.15
C SER A 204 -19.12 17.09 -2.77
N PHE A 205 -19.92 16.22 -2.15
CA PHE A 205 -20.18 14.86 -2.66
C PHE A 205 -20.55 14.85 -4.14
N ARG A 206 -21.44 15.76 -4.56
CA ARG A 206 -21.86 15.91 -5.95
C ARG A 206 -20.70 16.26 -6.87
N ASN A 207 -19.84 17.19 -6.47
CA ASN A 207 -18.72 17.64 -7.28
C ASN A 207 -17.62 16.58 -7.36
N MET A 208 -17.32 15.91 -6.24
CA MET A 208 -16.41 14.77 -6.19
C MET A 208 -16.90 13.60 -7.04
N ARG A 209 -18.19 13.26 -6.96
CA ARG A 209 -18.80 12.21 -7.79
C ARG A 209 -18.73 12.56 -9.28
N ASN A 210 -19.02 13.82 -9.62
CA ASN A 210 -18.92 14.30 -11.01
C ASN A 210 -17.48 14.28 -11.52
N ALA A 211 -16.51 14.66 -10.69
CA ALA A 211 -15.09 14.64 -11.02
C ALA A 211 -14.59 13.20 -11.18
N GLU A 212 -15.09 12.27 -10.37
CA GLU A 212 -14.84 10.82 -10.47
C GLU A 212 -15.38 10.25 -11.80
N MET A 213 -16.61 10.61 -12.18
CA MET A 213 -17.22 10.20 -13.46
C MET A 213 -16.47 10.74 -14.69
N LYS A 214 -15.87 11.92 -14.57
CA LYS A 214 -15.19 12.62 -15.67
C LYS A 214 -13.68 12.44 -15.66
N ASP A 215 -13.15 11.58 -14.79
CA ASP A 215 -11.71 11.37 -14.59
C ASP A 215 -10.91 12.68 -14.41
N SER A 216 -11.53 13.68 -13.77
CA SER A 216 -11.02 15.06 -13.79
C SER A 216 -9.74 15.28 -12.97
N PHE A 217 -9.32 14.28 -12.21
CA PHE A 217 -8.08 14.29 -11.44
C PHE A 217 -6.94 13.49 -12.09
N ASN A 218 -7.19 12.92 -13.29
CA ASN A 218 -6.25 12.05 -14.02
C ASN A 218 -5.59 11.00 -13.11
N HIS A 219 -6.40 10.38 -12.25
CA HIS A 219 -5.93 9.46 -11.22
C HIS A 219 -6.75 8.17 -11.29
N GLU A 220 -6.12 7.12 -11.80
CA GLU A 220 -6.71 5.80 -12.02
C GLU A 220 -7.41 5.22 -10.77
N ARG A 221 -6.86 5.50 -9.58
CA ARG A 221 -7.42 5.13 -8.26
C ARG A 221 -8.78 5.75 -7.92
N LEU A 222 -9.28 6.69 -8.73
CA LEU A 222 -10.61 7.27 -8.62
C LEU A 222 -11.56 6.74 -9.70
N ARG A 223 -11.08 6.09 -10.77
CA ARG A 223 -11.98 5.58 -11.81
C ARG A 223 -12.86 4.45 -11.23
N PRO A 224 -14.19 4.48 -11.43
CA PRO A 224 -15.03 3.35 -11.09
C PRO A 224 -14.71 2.17 -12.00
N ALA A 225 -14.69 0.95 -11.45
CA ALA A 225 -14.47 -0.26 -12.24
C ALA A 225 -15.66 -0.55 -13.20
N ASP A 226 -16.87 -0.15 -12.80
CA ASP A 226 -18.06 -0.18 -13.64
C ASP A 226 -18.87 1.11 -13.47
N PRO A 227 -18.77 2.06 -14.41
CA PRO A 227 -19.50 3.33 -14.33
C PRO A 227 -21.03 3.20 -14.22
N SER A 228 -21.61 2.05 -14.60
CA SER A 228 -23.04 1.78 -14.52
C SER A 228 -23.50 1.27 -13.15
N ASN A 229 -22.57 0.74 -12.35
CA ASN A 229 -22.81 0.28 -10.99
C ASN A 229 -22.44 1.37 -9.97
N PRO A 230 -23.40 2.00 -9.27
CA PRO A 230 -23.10 3.05 -8.29
C PRO A 230 -22.19 2.59 -7.16
N GLU A 231 -22.17 1.29 -6.89
CA GLU A 231 -21.37 0.62 -5.86
C GLU A 231 -19.90 0.39 -6.27
N SER A 232 -19.54 0.63 -7.54
CA SER A 232 -18.14 0.52 -8.04
C SER A 232 -17.34 1.82 -7.89
N PHE A 233 -17.96 2.88 -7.39
CA PHE A 233 -17.35 4.18 -7.20
C PHE A 233 -16.72 4.29 -5.82
N LYS A 234 -15.62 5.03 -5.72
CA LYS A 234 -14.98 5.40 -4.47
C LYS A 234 -15.84 6.39 -3.68
N VAL A 235 -16.50 7.34 -4.35
CA VAL A 235 -17.43 8.30 -3.74
C VAL A 235 -18.85 7.75 -3.85
N ARG A 236 -19.15 6.69 -3.10
CA ARG A 236 -20.40 5.91 -3.24
C ARG A 236 -21.68 6.64 -2.79
N ARG A 237 -21.75 7.01 -1.50
CA ARG A 237 -22.92 7.71 -0.92
C ARG A 237 -22.59 8.95 -0.10
N GLY A 238 -21.35 9.10 0.37
CA GLY A 238 -20.93 10.26 1.16
C GLY A 238 -21.84 10.53 2.35
N LYS A 239 -22.27 9.48 3.05
CA LYS A 239 -23.20 9.53 4.19
C LYS A 239 -22.54 8.89 5.41
N VAL A 240 -22.84 9.44 6.58
CA VAL A 240 -22.51 8.86 7.90
C VAL A 240 -23.65 7.95 8.33
N GLY A 241 -23.32 6.77 8.87
CA GLY A 241 -24.32 5.77 9.26
C GLY A 241 -25.01 5.16 8.04
N GLY A 242 -24.24 4.93 6.96
CA GLY A 242 -24.74 4.22 5.79
C GLY A 242 -24.82 2.71 5.98
N TYR A 243 -24.10 2.18 6.98
CA TYR A 243 -24.03 0.75 7.26
C TYR A 243 -25.40 0.09 7.53
N VAL A 244 -26.36 0.83 8.09
CA VAL A 244 -27.73 0.34 8.37
C VAL A 244 -28.50 -0.04 7.10
N ASP A 245 -28.07 0.48 5.94
CA ASP A 245 -28.70 0.17 4.66
C ASP A 245 -28.21 -1.18 4.09
N TYR A 246 -27.21 -1.83 4.73
CA TYR A 246 -26.52 -3.02 4.23
C TYR A 246 -26.44 -4.18 5.21
N PHE A 247 -26.30 -3.91 6.50
CA PHE A 247 -26.23 -4.95 7.53
C PHE A 247 -27.60 -5.30 8.09
N SER A 248 -27.80 -6.57 8.42
CA SER A 248 -28.95 -7.00 9.21
C SER A 248 -28.83 -6.53 10.67
N ASP A 249 -29.94 -6.58 11.43
CA ASP A 249 -29.90 -6.27 12.86
C ASP A 249 -28.95 -7.22 13.63
N GLU A 250 -28.83 -8.47 13.19
CA GLU A 250 -27.90 -9.46 13.77
C GLU A 250 -26.43 -9.10 13.48
N ASP A 251 -26.13 -8.73 12.24
CA ASP A 251 -24.79 -8.26 11.85
C ASP A 251 -24.39 -7.01 12.64
N ILE A 252 -25.31 -6.04 12.77
CA ILE A 252 -25.07 -4.81 13.54
C ILE A 252 -24.81 -5.15 15.00
N ALA A 253 -25.63 -6.01 15.61
CA ALA A 253 -25.45 -6.43 17.00
C ALA A 253 -24.10 -7.14 17.22
N TYR A 254 -23.67 -7.98 16.27
CA TYR A 254 -22.36 -8.62 16.31
C TYR A 254 -21.21 -7.60 16.27
N ILE A 255 -21.27 -6.64 15.33
CA ILE A 255 -20.24 -5.61 15.18
C ILE A 255 -20.23 -4.69 16.41
N ASP A 256 -21.41 -4.31 16.93
CA ASP A 256 -21.58 -3.49 18.12
C ASP A 256 -20.94 -4.14 19.34
N ASP A 257 -21.24 -5.41 19.59
CA ASP A 257 -20.67 -6.19 20.69
C ASP A 257 -19.15 -6.30 20.56
N TYR A 258 -18.65 -6.56 19.34
CA TYR A 258 -17.22 -6.63 19.08
C TYR A 258 -16.53 -5.29 19.37
N ILE A 259 -17.07 -4.18 18.89
CA ILE A 259 -16.54 -2.83 19.14
C ILE A 259 -16.54 -2.52 20.63
N ASP A 260 -17.66 -2.74 21.32
CA ASP A 260 -17.80 -2.39 22.74
C ASP A 260 -16.84 -3.19 23.63
N GLN A 261 -16.50 -4.44 23.24
CA GLN A 261 -15.58 -5.29 23.99
C GLN A 261 -14.10 -5.00 23.68
N HIS A 262 -13.77 -4.64 22.43
CA HIS A 262 -12.37 -4.65 21.97
C HIS A 262 -11.80 -3.28 21.62
N LEU A 263 -12.62 -2.29 21.27
CA LEU A 263 -12.13 -0.98 20.86
C LEU A 263 -11.64 -0.17 22.07
N ASP A 264 -10.48 0.47 21.92
CA ASP A 264 -9.87 1.29 22.96
C ASP A 264 -10.82 2.45 23.34
N PRO A 265 -11.04 2.72 24.65
CA PRO A 265 -11.94 3.78 25.11
C PRO A 265 -11.60 5.17 24.59
N TYR A 266 -10.38 5.40 24.09
CA TYR A 266 -10.04 6.63 23.36
C TYR A 266 -10.99 6.90 22.19
N PHE A 267 -11.55 5.85 21.58
CA PHE A 267 -12.52 5.91 20.48
C PHE A 267 -13.95 5.58 20.93
N ALA A 268 -14.31 5.81 22.19
CA ALA A 268 -15.63 5.51 22.75
C ALA A 268 -16.81 6.20 22.03
N CYS A 269 -16.55 7.20 21.17
CA CYS A 269 -17.58 7.78 20.30
C CYS A 269 -18.20 6.77 19.32
N TYR A 270 -17.52 5.65 19.06
CA TYR A 270 -18.00 4.56 18.20
C TYR A 270 -18.68 3.41 18.96
N PHE A 271 -18.73 3.45 20.30
CA PHE A 271 -19.44 2.44 21.10
C PHE A 271 -20.94 2.49 20.83
N SER A 272 -21.60 1.33 20.89
CA SER A 272 -23.03 1.18 20.61
C SER A 272 -23.89 1.94 21.63
N ASN A 273 -23.50 1.86 22.90
CA ASN A 273 -24.10 2.58 24.01
C ASN A 273 -23.28 3.85 24.28
N LYS A 274 -23.57 4.93 23.56
CA LYS A 274 -22.93 6.23 23.80
C LYS A 274 -23.10 6.64 25.26
N ALA A 275 -22.04 6.51 26.06
CA ALA A 275 -21.92 7.33 27.26
C ALA A 275 -21.90 8.81 26.81
N PRO A 276 -22.51 9.73 27.58
CA PRO A 276 -22.60 11.13 27.18
C PRO A 276 -21.21 11.71 26.91
N ASP A 277 -21.10 12.38 25.76
CA ASP A 277 -19.93 13.02 25.13
C ASP A 277 -18.82 13.45 26.12
N VAL A 278 -17.76 12.64 26.25
CA VAL A 278 -16.49 13.07 26.84
C VAL A 278 -15.49 13.22 25.71
N LYS A 279 -15.43 14.42 25.13
CA LYS A 279 -14.30 14.80 24.28
C LYS A 279 -13.05 15.01 25.17
N PRO A 280 -11.87 14.49 24.80
CA PRO A 280 -10.64 15.02 25.35
C PRO A 280 -10.49 16.47 24.87
N GLU A 281 -10.52 17.42 25.80
CA GLU A 281 -10.29 18.84 25.52
C GLU A 281 -9.01 19.06 24.69
N SER A 282 -9.10 20.03 23.77
CA SER A 282 -8.04 20.47 22.88
C SER A 282 -6.70 20.62 23.60
N VAL A 283 -5.75 19.74 23.30
CA VAL A 283 -4.38 19.79 23.79
C VAL A 283 -3.62 20.88 23.02
N LEU A 284 -3.85 22.13 23.39
CA LEU A 284 -3.06 23.29 22.92
C LEU A 284 -2.62 24.20 24.07
N ALA A 285 -2.84 23.81 25.33
CA ALA A 285 -2.63 24.70 26.49
C ALA A 285 -1.62 24.23 27.56
N ALA A 286 -0.93 23.08 27.43
CA ALA A 286 -0.10 22.54 28.52
C ALA A 286 1.41 22.38 28.23
N ALA A 287 1.94 23.00 27.17
CA ALA A 287 3.38 23.01 26.88
C ALA A 287 4.06 24.27 27.43
N SER A 288 3.85 24.55 28.71
CA SER A 288 4.51 25.63 29.45
C SER A 288 4.42 25.25 30.93
N GLU A 289 5.56 24.92 31.53
CA GLU A 289 5.78 24.54 32.95
C GLU A 289 5.92 23.03 33.22
N ALA A 290 7.14 22.52 33.00
CA ALA A 290 7.78 21.58 33.94
C ALA A 290 9.26 21.40 33.56
N THR A 291 10.07 22.41 33.86
CA THR A 291 11.53 22.27 33.97
C THR A 291 11.83 22.08 35.45
N ALA A 292 12.14 20.86 35.89
CA ALA A 292 13.00 20.61 37.07
C ALA A 292 13.20 19.10 37.34
N SER A 293 14.44 18.66 37.09
CA SER A 293 15.26 17.83 37.99
C SER A 293 14.72 16.49 38.54
N SER A 294 15.34 15.38 38.14
CA SER A 294 16.11 14.53 39.08
C SER A 294 16.82 13.40 38.34
N ALA A 295 18.07 13.16 38.72
CA ALA A 295 19.01 12.23 38.14
C ALA A 295 19.21 11.00 39.03
N ILE A 296 19.67 9.90 38.40
CA ILE A 296 20.53 8.81 38.92
C ILE A 296 19.90 7.77 39.88
N ALA A 297 19.86 6.50 39.42
CA ALA A 297 20.60 5.39 40.03
C ALA A 297 20.59 4.10 39.16
N LYS A 298 21.78 3.53 38.92
CA LYS A 298 22.04 2.15 38.45
C LYS A 298 22.07 1.19 39.64
N PRO A 299 21.81 -0.10 39.43
CA PRO A 299 22.86 -1.15 39.47
C PRO A 299 22.59 -2.24 38.42
N ALA A 300 23.32 -3.34 38.24
CA ALA A 300 24.71 -3.78 38.34
C ALA A 300 24.72 -5.14 37.59
N ALA A 301 25.82 -5.49 36.95
CA ALA A 301 25.96 -6.71 36.15
C ALA A 301 26.30 -7.95 37.00
N SER A 302 25.90 -9.13 36.52
CA SER A 302 26.55 -10.42 36.82
C SER A 302 26.62 -11.26 35.53
N ASN A 303 27.85 -11.45 35.07
CA ASN A 303 28.27 -12.42 34.05
C ASN A 303 28.28 -13.83 34.65
N GLU A 304 27.89 -14.85 33.87
CA GLU A 304 28.61 -16.13 33.84
C GLU A 304 28.75 -16.62 32.39
N ASN A 305 30.00 -16.96 32.05
CA ASN A 305 30.47 -17.50 30.79
C ASN A 305 30.29 -19.02 30.75
N SER A 306 29.89 -19.58 29.60
CA SER A 306 30.41 -20.88 29.14
C SER A 306 30.32 -20.98 27.62
N ALA A 307 31.47 -21.17 26.97
CA ALA A 307 31.67 -21.56 25.57
C ALA A 307 32.85 -22.56 25.53
N PRO A 308 33.22 -23.20 24.40
CA PRO A 308 32.51 -23.41 23.12
C PRO A 308 32.50 -24.90 22.69
N ALA A 309 31.82 -25.23 21.59
CA ALA A 309 32.11 -26.44 20.82
C ALA A 309 32.20 -26.10 19.33
N ASN A 310 33.39 -26.32 18.77
CA ASN A 310 33.69 -26.26 17.35
C ASN A 310 33.05 -27.46 16.63
N ALA A 311 32.39 -27.21 15.51
CA ALA A 311 32.31 -28.16 14.41
C ALA A 311 32.54 -27.38 13.11
N ALA A 312 33.76 -27.49 12.60
CA ALA A 312 34.09 -27.13 11.24
C ALA A 312 33.37 -28.09 10.28
N ASN A 313 32.72 -27.56 9.24
CA ASN A 313 32.45 -28.33 8.04
C ASN A 313 32.94 -27.51 6.84
N ASP A 314 34.11 -27.91 6.35
CA ASP A 314 34.63 -27.54 5.05
C ASP A 314 33.76 -28.23 3.98
N ASN A 315 33.17 -27.46 3.08
CA ASN A 315 32.92 -27.97 1.73
C ASN A 315 33.19 -26.86 0.70
N ARG A 316 34.32 -27.02 0.01
CA ARG A 316 34.75 -26.19 -1.11
C ARG A 316 33.88 -26.47 -2.34
N GLY A 317 33.50 -25.39 -3.02
CA GLY A 317 33.42 -25.28 -4.48
C GLY A 317 32.47 -26.24 -5.20
N GLY A 318 31.27 -25.75 -5.50
CA GLY A 318 30.41 -26.30 -6.55
C GLY A 318 28.97 -26.49 -6.12
N ASN A 319 28.06 -25.75 -6.78
CA ASN A 319 26.66 -26.13 -6.96
C ASN A 319 25.70 -25.94 -5.76
N ARG A 320 25.69 -24.75 -5.14
CA ARG A 320 24.71 -24.38 -4.09
C ARG A 320 23.28 -24.15 -4.64
N TRP A 321 23.13 -23.82 -5.92
CA TRP A 321 21.85 -23.39 -6.51
C TRP A 321 20.97 -24.57 -6.95
N LYS A 322 21.57 -25.68 -7.42
CA LYS A 322 20.80 -26.91 -7.71
C LYS A 322 20.21 -27.57 -6.46
N TRP A 323 20.87 -27.41 -5.31
CA TRP A 323 20.35 -27.91 -4.03
C TRP A 323 19.17 -27.09 -3.51
N ALA A 324 19.16 -25.76 -3.71
CA ALA A 324 18.05 -24.89 -3.35
C ALA A 324 16.81 -25.13 -4.23
N ALA A 325 16.99 -25.25 -5.56
CA ALA A 325 15.92 -25.60 -6.49
C ALA A 325 15.33 -27.00 -6.21
N THR A 326 16.16 -27.98 -5.83
CA THR A 326 15.68 -29.32 -5.46
C THR A 326 14.88 -29.29 -4.15
N VAL A 327 15.23 -28.43 -3.19
CA VAL A 327 14.46 -28.26 -1.94
C VAL A 327 13.13 -27.53 -2.22
N ALA A 328 13.10 -26.52 -3.07
CA ALA A 328 11.86 -25.86 -3.50
C ALA A 328 10.92 -26.82 -4.26
N VAL A 329 11.46 -27.68 -5.14
CA VAL A 329 10.70 -28.72 -5.85
C VAL A 329 10.21 -29.83 -4.92
N LEU A 330 10.95 -30.17 -3.85
CA LEU A 330 10.52 -31.14 -2.83
C LEU A 330 9.44 -30.57 -1.89
N PHE A 331 9.41 -29.24 -1.67
CA PHE A 331 8.27 -28.57 -1.04
C PHE A 331 7.05 -28.52 -1.96
N ALA A 332 7.23 -28.27 -3.26
CA ALA A 332 6.14 -28.26 -4.24
C ALA A 332 5.51 -29.65 -4.46
N SER A 333 6.31 -30.72 -4.47
CA SER A 333 5.83 -32.10 -4.69
C SER A 333 5.35 -32.80 -3.40
N GLY A 334 5.86 -32.41 -2.23
CA GLY A 334 5.44 -32.96 -0.94
C GLY A 334 4.07 -32.48 -0.45
N TRP A 335 3.53 -31.41 -1.05
CA TRP A 335 2.21 -30.84 -0.74
C TRP A 335 1.09 -31.22 -1.73
N MET A 336 1.41 -31.85 -2.86
CA MET A 336 0.40 -32.38 -3.78
C MET A 336 -0.04 -33.80 -3.37
N SER A 337 -0.61 -33.94 -2.17
CA SER A 337 -1.39 -35.12 -1.77
C SER A 337 -2.25 -34.83 -0.53
N HIS A 338 -3.01 -33.73 -0.55
CA HIS A 338 -4.33 -33.75 0.09
C HIS A 338 -5.24 -32.72 -0.57
N ASP A 339 -6.42 -33.19 -0.95
CA ASP A 339 -7.55 -32.44 -1.47
C ASP A 339 -8.09 -31.51 -0.37
N LEU A 340 -7.41 -30.39 -0.13
CA LEU A 340 -7.84 -29.28 0.74
C LEU A 340 -7.20 -27.99 0.23
N ALA A 341 -8.03 -27.09 -0.29
CA ALA A 341 -7.67 -25.72 -0.66
C ALA A 341 -7.09 -24.99 0.57
N ALA A 342 -5.77 -24.83 0.59
CA ALA A 342 -5.07 -23.97 1.53
C ALA A 342 -4.43 -22.84 0.71
N ASP A 343 -5.11 -21.69 0.65
CA ASP A 343 -4.62 -20.47 0.04
C ASP A 343 -3.44 -19.93 0.85
N PHE A 344 -2.22 -20.19 0.37
CA PHE A 344 -1.02 -19.54 0.87
C PHE A 344 -0.95 -18.13 0.26
N SER A 345 -1.24 -17.10 1.06
CA SER A 345 -1.08 -15.72 0.61
C SER A 345 0.40 -15.37 0.50
N SER A 346 0.86 -14.99 -0.69
CA SER A 346 2.18 -14.38 -0.88
C SER A 346 2.31 -13.07 -0.05
N PRO A 347 3.52 -12.66 0.37
CA PRO A 347 3.74 -11.39 1.08
C PRO A 347 3.12 -10.19 0.34
N ALA A 348 2.75 -9.11 1.04
CA ALA A 348 2.00 -8.00 0.42
C ALA A 348 2.73 -7.30 -0.76
N ALA A 349 4.07 -7.28 -0.75
CA ALA A 349 4.87 -6.77 -1.87
C ALA A 349 4.94 -7.76 -3.05
N ALA A 350 4.71 -9.05 -2.80
CA ALA A 350 4.57 -10.05 -3.85
C ALA A 350 3.20 -9.98 -4.51
N ALA A 351 2.14 -9.77 -3.71
CA ALA A 351 0.79 -9.64 -4.23
C ALA A 351 0.64 -8.46 -5.20
N SER A 352 1.20 -7.28 -4.91
CA SER A 352 1.18 -6.13 -5.84
C SER A 352 1.88 -6.43 -7.16
N VAL A 353 3.03 -7.10 -7.12
CA VAL A 353 3.78 -7.48 -8.33
C VAL A 353 3.02 -8.54 -9.14
N VAL A 354 2.45 -9.53 -8.46
CA VAL A 354 1.69 -10.61 -9.09
C VAL A 354 0.45 -10.05 -9.78
N ASP A 355 -0.30 -9.17 -9.11
CA ASP A 355 -1.50 -8.52 -9.66
C ASP A 355 -1.14 -7.64 -10.87
N GLU A 356 -0.12 -6.78 -10.75
CA GLU A 356 0.32 -5.89 -11.85
C GLU A 356 0.87 -6.67 -13.05
N ALA A 357 1.65 -7.73 -12.80
CA ALA A 357 2.15 -8.61 -13.85
C ALA A 357 1.01 -9.33 -14.58
N GLN A 358 0.00 -9.78 -13.84
CA GLN A 358 -1.19 -10.41 -14.41
C GLN A 358 -2.01 -9.43 -15.24
N GLU A 359 -2.29 -8.22 -14.73
CA GLU A 359 -3.06 -7.21 -15.45
C GLU A 359 -2.37 -6.79 -16.76
N ALA A 360 -1.06 -6.52 -16.70
CA ALA A 360 -0.26 -6.23 -17.88
C ALA A 360 -0.21 -7.41 -18.87
N TYR A 361 -0.19 -8.66 -18.36
CA TYR A 361 -0.23 -9.85 -19.18
C TYR A 361 -1.57 -9.98 -19.93
N VAL A 362 -2.69 -9.85 -19.22
CA VAL A 362 -4.04 -9.91 -19.81
C VAL A 362 -4.23 -8.82 -20.86
N ALA A 363 -3.79 -7.59 -20.57
CA ALA A 363 -3.82 -6.49 -21.53
C ALA A 363 -2.99 -6.79 -22.80
N SER A 364 -1.80 -7.37 -22.62
CA SER A 364 -0.91 -7.75 -23.74
C SER A 364 -1.53 -8.85 -24.59
N ARG A 365 -2.13 -9.89 -23.98
CA ARG A 365 -2.81 -10.98 -24.70
C ARG A 365 -4.04 -10.49 -25.46
N ALA A 366 -4.84 -9.60 -24.87
CA ALA A 366 -5.96 -8.99 -25.58
C ALA A 366 -5.48 -8.20 -26.81
N ARG A 367 -4.37 -7.49 -26.68
CA ARG A 367 -3.77 -6.73 -27.79
C ARG A 367 -3.21 -7.60 -28.91
N GLN A 368 -2.55 -8.72 -28.59
CA GLN A 368 -2.03 -9.67 -29.61
C GLN A 368 -3.13 -10.22 -30.52
N GLN A 369 -4.40 -10.23 -30.06
CA GLN A 369 -5.55 -10.65 -30.86
C GLN A 369 -6.10 -9.54 -31.77
N MET A 370 -5.62 -8.30 -31.63
CA MET A 370 -6.12 -7.14 -32.37
C MET A 370 -5.30 -6.87 -33.63
N VAL A 371 -5.89 -7.08 -34.80
CA VAL A 371 -5.27 -6.77 -36.11
C VAL A 371 -4.80 -5.32 -36.25
N SER A 372 -5.42 -4.38 -35.53
CA SER A 372 -5.09 -2.95 -35.58
C SER A 372 -3.90 -2.56 -34.70
N GLN A 373 -3.43 -3.45 -33.82
CA GLN A 373 -2.30 -3.19 -32.95
C GLN A 373 -1.08 -3.89 -33.50
N ILE A 374 -0.10 -3.10 -33.93
CA ILE A 374 1.13 -3.63 -34.54
C ILE A 374 2.05 -4.04 -33.39
N GLU A 375 2.46 -5.30 -33.37
CA GLU A 375 3.50 -5.83 -32.48
C GLU A 375 4.88 -5.35 -32.94
N SER A 376 5.75 -5.04 -31.98
CA SER A 376 7.12 -4.63 -32.27
C SER A 376 8.12 -5.60 -31.67
N SER A 377 8.79 -6.37 -32.53
CA SER A 377 9.92 -7.21 -32.14
C SER A 377 11.22 -6.42 -31.95
N ASP A 378 11.22 -5.12 -32.29
CA ASP A 378 12.37 -4.25 -32.07
C ASP A 378 12.41 -3.82 -30.60
N PHE A 379 13.46 -4.24 -29.91
CA PHE A 379 13.60 -4.14 -28.46
C PHE A 379 14.98 -3.56 -28.10
N ASP A 380 15.01 -2.27 -27.81
CA ASP A 380 16.19 -1.57 -27.30
C ASP A 380 16.04 -1.32 -25.80
N ARG A 381 16.76 -2.10 -24.99
CA ARG A 381 16.79 -1.96 -23.52
C ARG A 381 17.31 -0.59 -23.08
N GLY A 382 18.26 -0.01 -23.83
CA GLY A 382 18.82 1.30 -23.52
C GLY A 382 17.83 2.42 -23.76
N GLU A 383 17.03 2.33 -24.83
CA GLU A 383 15.92 3.25 -25.09
C GLU A 383 14.84 3.13 -24.01
N LEU A 384 14.42 1.91 -23.67
CA LEU A 384 13.42 1.66 -22.62
C LEU A 384 13.87 2.22 -21.28
N LEU A 385 15.12 1.96 -20.87
CA LEU A 385 15.68 2.49 -19.64
C LEU A 385 15.71 4.03 -19.65
N ALA A 386 16.13 4.64 -20.77
CA ALA A 386 16.20 6.09 -20.88
C ALA A 386 14.82 6.77 -20.82
N ALA A 387 13.79 6.13 -21.38
CA ALA A 387 12.43 6.66 -21.46
C ALA A 387 11.59 6.40 -20.20
N THR A 388 11.73 5.20 -19.62
CA THR A 388 10.83 4.72 -18.56
C THR A 388 11.47 4.66 -17.18
N GLY A 389 12.81 4.60 -17.11
CA GLY A 389 13.54 4.31 -15.87
C GLY A 389 13.68 2.82 -15.55
N ILE A 390 13.05 1.94 -16.33
CA ILE A 390 13.00 0.49 -16.08
C ILE A 390 14.16 -0.20 -16.80
N ASP A 391 14.98 -0.91 -16.04
CA ASP A 391 16.09 -1.70 -16.55
C ASP A 391 15.65 -3.16 -16.69
N VAL A 392 15.13 -3.52 -17.86
CA VAL A 392 14.68 -4.89 -18.13
C VAL A 392 15.89 -5.84 -18.10
N PRO A 393 15.81 -7.03 -17.48
CA PRO A 393 16.90 -8.02 -17.42
C PRO A 393 17.51 -8.38 -18.79
N GLU A 394 18.74 -8.92 -18.78
CA GLU A 394 19.32 -9.54 -19.97
C GLU A 394 18.51 -10.78 -20.36
N LEU A 395 18.01 -10.79 -21.60
CA LEU A 395 17.27 -11.92 -22.14
C LEU A 395 18.27 -12.94 -22.72
N PRO A 396 18.05 -14.25 -22.55
CA PRO A 396 18.88 -15.26 -23.19
C PRO A 396 18.91 -15.06 -24.70
N GLU A 397 20.09 -15.12 -25.34
CA GLU A 397 20.24 -14.93 -26.79
C GLU A 397 19.37 -15.89 -27.63
N SER A 398 18.97 -17.01 -27.02
CA SER A 398 18.15 -18.04 -27.66
C SER A 398 16.63 -17.78 -27.55
N TRP A 399 16.21 -16.71 -26.88
CA TRP A 399 14.81 -16.28 -26.76
C TRP A 399 14.53 -15.16 -27.76
N THR A 400 13.33 -15.18 -28.34
CA THR A 400 12.92 -14.20 -29.35
C THR A 400 11.87 -13.27 -28.76
N VAL A 401 12.11 -11.95 -28.82
CA VAL A 401 11.10 -10.94 -28.47
C VAL A 401 10.08 -10.86 -29.59
N THR A 402 8.80 -11.00 -29.25
CA THR A 402 7.69 -10.83 -30.18
C THR A 402 7.03 -9.47 -30.04
N ASP A 403 6.98 -8.92 -28.83
CA ASP A 403 6.41 -7.61 -28.55
C ASP A 403 6.98 -7.00 -27.26
N ALA A 404 7.02 -5.68 -27.17
CA ALA A 404 7.40 -4.96 -25.95
C ALA A 404 6.52 -3.72 -25.76
N GLN A 405 5.92 -3.59 -24.58
CA GLN A 405 4.96 -2.53 -24.28
C GLN A 405 5.18 -1.91 -22.91
N VAL A 406 4.87 -0.62 -22.81
CA VAL A 406 4.88 0.12 -21.55
C VAL A 406 3.45 0.25 -21.05
N TYR A 407 3.20 -0.14 -19.81
CA TYR A 407 1.92 0.00 -19.15
C TYR A 407 2.03 0.94 -17.95
N PRO A 408 0.96 1.68 -17.61
CA PRO A 408 0.85 2.28 -16.28
C PRO A 408 0.63 1.15 -15.25
N SER A 409 1.16 1.34 -14.05
CA SER A 409 0.97 0.45 -12.89
C SER A 409 0.90 1.27 -11.59
N ASP A 410 0.44 0.68 -10.49
CA ASP A 410 0.54 1.30 -9.15
C ASP A 410 2.00 1.50 -8.70
N LEU A 411 2.96 0.88 -9.41
CA LEU A 411 4.41 0.97 -9.20
C LEU A 411 5.07 2.09 -10.03
N GLY A 412 4.33 2.71 -10.95
CA GLY A 412 4.85 3.68 -11.92
C GLY A 412 4.71 3.17 -13.35
N ASN A 413 5.69 3.47 -14.22
CA ASN A 413 5.73 2.77 -15.49
C ASN A 413 6.08 1.30 -15.22
N SER A 414 5.48 0.40 -15.97
CA SER A 414 5.90 -1.00 -16.09
C SER A 414 6.17 -1.32 -17.55
N VAL A 415 7.00 -2.32 -17.80
CA VAL A 415 7.30 -2.86 -19.13
C VAL A 415 6.89 -4.32 -19.15
N MET A 416 6.17 -4.72 -20.19
CA MET A 416 5.88 -6.11 -20.50
C MET A 416 6.56 -6.48 -21.81
N VAL A 417 7.37 -7.53 -21.80
CA VAL A 417 8.04 -8.07 -22.97
C VAL A 417 7.49 -9.46 -23.26
N SER A 418 6.84 -9.64 -24.41
CA SER A 418 6.38 -10.94 -24.89
C SER A 418 7.52 -11.68 -25.59
N LEU A 419 7.69 -12.95 -25.24
CA LEU A 419 8.86 -13.75 -25.58
C LEU A 419 8.44 -15.14 -26.04
N VAL A 420 9.17 -15.68 -27.02
CA VAL A 420 9.11 -17.09 -27.39
C VAL A 420 10.47 -17.73 -27.11
N THR A 421 10.48 -18.78 -26.30
CA THR A 421 11.70 -19.48 -25.92
C THR A 421 12.15 -20.45 -27.01
N THR A 422 13.37 -20.99 -26.89
CA THR A 422 13.92 -21.95 -27.86
C THR A 422 13.10 -23.24 -27.97
N SER A 423 12.41 -23.63 -26.89
CA SER A 423 11.47 -24.76 -26.87
C SER A 423 10.11 -24.44 -27.47
N GLY A 424 9.87 -23.19 -27.89
CA GLY A 424 8.62 -22.72 -28.45
C GLY A 424 7.59 -22.31 -27.39
N ASP A 425 7.99 -22.12 -26.13
CA ASP A 425 7.07 -21.69 -25.09
C ASP A 425 6.84 -20.17 -25.18
N GLU A 426 5.59 -19.74 -25.09
CA GLU A 426 5.21 -18.34 -24.97
C GLU A 426 5.25 -17.92 -23.50
N VAL A 427 6.06 -16.91 -23.19
CA VAL A 427 6.15 -16.30 -21.85
C VAL A 427 6.13 -14.78 -21.98
N SER A 428 5.84 -14.09 -20.89
CA SER A 428 5.92 -12.64 -20.83
C SER A 428 6.68 -12.20 -19.59
N LEU A 429 7.62 -11.28 -19.78
CA LEU A 429 8.45 -10.71 -18.73
C LEU A 429 7.90 -9.34 -18.36
N PHE A 430 7.40 -9.22 -17.16
CA PHE A 430 7.02 -7.96 -16.53
C PHE A 430 8.20 -7.39 -15.76
N ALA A 431 8.41 -6.08 -15.86
CA ALA A 431 9.37 -5.33 -15.05
C ALA A 431 8.80 -3.97 -14.64
N ALA A 432 8.94 -3.60 -13.37
CA ALA A 432 8.54 -2.29 -12.86
C ALA A 432 9.52 -1.79 -11.80
N GLU A 433 9.58 -0.46 -11.62
CA GLU A 433 10.39 0.15 -10.55
C GLU A 433 9.58 0.13 -9.25
N GLU A 434 9.88 -0.79 -8.33
CA GLU A 434 9.22 -0.87 -7.02
C GLU A 434 10.24 -1.04 -5.90
N GLU A 435 10.06 -0.29 -4.82
CA GLU A 435 10.79 -0.53 -3.57
C GLU A 435 10.14 -1.69 -2.79
N SER A 436 10.33 -2.92 -3.28
CA SER A 436 9.80 -4.14 -2.68
C SER A 436 10.77 -4.73 -1.62
N THR A 437 10.31 -5.77 -0.91
CA THR A 437 11.16 -6.60 -0.02
C THR A 437 11.19 -8.04 -0.51
N LEU A 438 11.13 -8.23 -1.82
CA LEU A 438 11.05 -9.53 -2.44
C LEU A 438 12.38 -10.27 -2.35
N SER A 439 12.31 -11.59 -2.51
CA SER A 439 13.50 -12.42 -2.60
C SER A 439 14.26 -12.10 -3.91
N ASP A 440 15.59 -12.16 -3.85
CA ASP A 440 16.47 -12.16 -5.03
C ASP A 440 16.43 -13.51 -5.79
N PHE A 441 15.70 -14.49 -5.25
CA PHE A 441 15.36 -15.75 -5.91
C PHE A 441 13.90 -15.77 -6.34
N PRO A 442 13.58 -16.28 -7.55
CA PRO A 442 12.21 -16.46 -8.02
C PRO A 442 11.34 -17.25 -7.04
N GLU A 443 10.26 -16.61 -6.60
CA GLU A 443 9.15 -17.21 -5.87
C GLU A 443 7.99 -17.46 -6.83
N MET A 444 7.12 -18.41 -6.49
CA MET A 444 5.97 -18.78 -7.32
C MET A 444 4.67 -18.38 -6.66
N ASP A 445 3.77 -17.84 -7.48
CA ASP A 445 2.35 -17.78 -7.18
C ASP A 445 1.53 -18.38 -8.33
N VAL A 446 0.31 -18.78 -8.00
CA VAL A 446 -0.71 -19.14 -8.99
C VAL A 446 -1.93 -18.27 -8.72
N HIS A 447 -2.12 -17.29 -9.59
CA HIS A 447 -3.23 -16.33 -9.49
C HIS A 447 -4.17 -16.54 -10.68
N ASP A 448 -5.46 -16.75 -10.43
CA ASP A 448 -6.48 -17.07 -11.45
C ASP A 448 -6.11 -18.24 -12.41
N GLY A 449 -5.34 -19.21 -11.93
CA GLY A 449 -4.87 -20.35 -12.72
C GLY A 449 -3.70 -20.06 -13.65
N LEU A 450 -3.14 -18.85 -13.59
CA LEU A 450 -1.93 -18.44 -14.29
C LEU A 450 -0.73 -18.57 -13.35
N ALA A 451 0.30 -19.28 -13.81
CA ALA A 451 1.55 -19.37 -13.07
C ALA A 451 2.34 -18.08 -13.24
N ILE A 452 2.83 -17.53 -12.12
CA ILE A 452 3.61 -16.29 -12.09
C ILE A 452 4.84 -16.53 -11.20
N ALA A 453 6.03 -16.37 -11.77
CA ALA A 453 7.30 -16.43 -11.05
C ALA A 453 7.83 -15.01 -10.86
N TYR A 454 8.10 -14.55 -9.64
CA TYR A 454 8.50 -13.16 -9.39
C TYR A 454 9.73 -13.06 -8.46
N TRP A 455 10.55 -12.04 -8.66
CA TRP A 455 11.74 -11.76 -7.84
C TRP A 455 12.16 -10.28 -7.91
N GLU A 456 13.10 -9.91 -7.05
CA GLU A 456 13.78 -8.61 -7.10
C GLU A 456 15.03 -8.70 -7.99
N GLU A 457 15.12 -7.84 -9.01
CA GLU A 457 16.28 -7.67 -9.88
C GLU A 457 16.80 -6.23 -9.78
N GLY A 458 17.80 -6.01 -8.92
CA GLY A 458 18.35 -4.68 -8.70
C GLY A 458 17.30 -3.70 -8.14
N PRO A 459 16.98 -2.57 -8.81
CA PRO A 459 15.90 -1.66 -8.40
C PRO A 459 14.52 -2.05 -8.95
N MET A 460 14.42 -3.15 -9.68
CA MET A 460 13.22 -3.57 -10.37
C MET A 460 12.61 -4.78 -9.68
N VAL A 461 11.28 -4.85 -9.71
CA VAL A 461 10.56 -6.10 -9.51
C VAL A 461 10.30 -6.70 -10.88
N VAL A 462 10.56 -7.99 -10.99
CA VAL A 462 10.45 -8.74 -12.24
C VAL A 462 9.51 -9.91 -12.02
N ALA A 463 8.65 -10.16 -12.99
CA ALA A 463 7.83 -11.36 -13.00
C ALA A 463 7.83 -12.02 -14.37
N LEU A 464 7.97 -13.33 -14.40
CA LEU A 464 7.80 -14.16 -15.59
C LEU A 464 6.43 -14.83 -15.51
N VAL A 465 5.64 -14.65 -16.57
CA VAL A 465 4.25 -15.10 -16.64
C VAL A 465 4.07 -16.02 -17.86
N GLY A 466 3.32 -17.10 -17.71
CA GLY A 466 2.99 -17.97 -18.84
C GLY A 466 1.95 -19.04 -18.52
N GLU A 467 1.19 -19.47 -19.55
CA GLU A 467 0.22 -20.56 -19.46
C GLU A 467 0.92 -21.92 -19.52
N MET A 468 1.66 -22.27 -18.46
CA MET A 468 2.39 -23.54 -18.36
C MET A 468 2.48 -24.06 -16.93
N GLU A 469 3.00 -25.29 -16.78
CA GLU A 469 3.28 -25.88 -15.48
C GLU A 469 4.19 -25.00 -14.62
N ALA A 470 3.79 -24.71 -13.38
CA ALA A 470 4.48 -23.84 -12.44
C ALA A 470 5.96 -24.22 -12.25
N SER A 471 6.28 -25.51 -12.21
CA SER A 471 7.67 -25.98 -12.06
C SER A 471 8.55 -25.64 -13.27
N ARG A 472 7.96 -25.59 -14.47
CA ARG A 472 8.67 -25.21 -15.69
C ARG A 472 8.92 -23.70 -15.73
N LEU A 473 7.90 -22.91 -15.39
CA LEU A 473 8.01 -21.45 -15.32
C LEU A 473 9.03 -21.01 -14.27
N LEU A 474 9.03 -21.64 -13.08
CA LEU A 474 10.00 -21.38 -12.02
C LEU A 474 11.44 -21.66 -12.47
N GLN A 475 11.65 -22.77 -13.19
CA GLN A 475 12.97 -23.10 -13.72
C GLN A 475 13.46 -22.04 -14.72
N MET A 476 12.58 -21.57 -15.60
CA MET A 476 12.90 -20.54 -16.58
C MET A 476 13.18 -19.19 -15.92
N ALA A 477 12.43 -18.85 -14.87
CA ALA A 477 12.68 -17.65 -14.07
C ALA A 477 14.02 -17.72 -13.33
N ALA A 478 14.38 -18.88 -12.77
CA ALA A 478 15.68 -19.09 -12.12
C ALA A 478 16.83 -18.95 -13.12
N ASP A 479 16.70 -19.53 -14.33
CA ASP A 479 17.70 -19.37 -15.38
C ASP A 479 17.82 -17.89 -15.84
N LEU A 480 16.75 -17.10 -15.77
CA LEU A 480 16.78 -15.67 -16.10
C LEU A 480 17.45 -14.83 -15.00
N ALA A 481 17.12 -15.08 -13.73
CA ALA A 481 17.73 -14.44 -12.56
C ALA A 481 19.21 -14.79 -12.39
N ASP A 482 19.66 -15.93 -12.92
CA ASP A 482 21.07 -16.34 -12.92
C ASP A 482 21.91 -15.65 -14.03
N ASN A 483 21.25 -15.03 -15.03
CA ASN A 483 21.90 -14.39 -16.19
C ASN A 483 22.17 -12.88 -16.02
N THR A 484 21.83 -12.31 -14.86
CA THR A 484 22.02 -10.89 -14.49
C THR A 484 23.17 -10.69 -13.49
#